data_AF-A0A1B6HMZ5-F1
#
_entry.id   AF-A0A1B6HMZ5-F1
#
_cell.length_a   1.000
_cell.length_b   1.000
_cell.length_c   1.000
_cell.angle_alpha   90.00
_cell.angle_beta   90.00
_cell.angle_gamma   90.00
#
_symmetry.space_group_name_H-M   'P 1'
#
loop_
_entity.id
_entity.type
_entity.pdbx_description
1 polymer ?
#
loop_
_entity_poly.entity_id
_entity_poly.type
_entity_poly.pdbx_seq_one_letter_code
_entity_poly.pdbx_strand_id
1 'polypeptide(L)'
;LIKTHQTLGFIAPSGRAKQILNPINIQGEKLDEKDILVVFCGTNDVSRNEANEAINIIKDTLEEHSNQNIILLNIPHRYDLVQWSCVNEEVKRTNGILQEISDQYNNVKLVNVHDADRKLHTRHGLHFNHKGKLWLAD
;
A
#
# COMPACT_ATOMS: atom_id res chain seq x y z
N LEU A 1 -24.93 -11.74 14.35
CA LEU A 1 -23.63 -11.79 15.06
C LEU A 1 -22.69 -10.80 14.39
N ILE A 2 -22.30 -9.73 15.09
CA ILE A 2 -21.30 -8.79 14.58
C ILE A 2 -19.95 -9.52 14.64
N LYS A 3 -19.31 -9.74 13.50
CA LYS A 3 -17.94 -10.25 13.47
C LYS A 3 -17.01 -9.10 13.85
N THR A 4 -16.32 -9.24 14.98
CA THR A 4 -15.27 -8.32 15.41
C THR A 4 -13.92 -8.84 14.97
N HIS A 5 -13.05 -7.96 14.48
CA HIS A 5 -11.67 -8.28 14.14
C HIS A 5 -10.73 -7.51 15.07
N GLN A 6 -9.63 -8.14 15.47
CA GLN A 6 -8.52 -7.43 16.09
C GLN A 6 -7.61 -6.90 14.98
N THR A 7 -7.12 -5.67 15.14
CA THR A 7 -6.22 -5.06 14.16
C THR A 7 -4.97 -4.56 14.87
N LEU A 8 -3.82 -4.91 14.31
CA LEU A 8 -2.52 -4.35 14.68
C LEU A 8 -1.94 -3.66 13.44
N GLY A 9 -1.30 -2.50 13.64
CA GLY A 9 -0.69 -1.75 12.55
C GLY A 9 0.71 -1.31 12.89
N PHE A 10 1.65 -1.60 11.99
CA PHE A 10 2.99 -1.02 11.98
C PHE A 10 3.00 0.19 11.06
N ILE A 11 3.20 1.38 11.64
CA ILE A 11 3.14 2.65 10.92
C ILE A 11 4.47 3.37 11.09
N ALA A 12 5.16 3.63 9.98
CA ALA A 12 6.36 4.48 9.96
C ALA A 12 6.07 5.74 9.11
N PRO A 13 5.83 6.91 9.74
CA PRO A 13 5.70 8.17 9.02
C PRO A 13 6.93 8.44 8.16
N SER A 14 6.73 8.85 6.92
CA SER A 14 7.81 9.03 5.93
C SER A 14 8.63 7.76 5.64
N GLY A 15 8.15 6.60 6.09
CA GLY A 15 8.77 5.31 5.87
C GLY A 15 8.71 4.91 4.40
N ARG A 16 9.71 4.13 4.00
CA ARG A 16 9.79 3.44 2.72
C ARG A 16 9.42 1.98 2.89
N ALA A 17 9.21 1.26 1.80
CA ALA A 17 8.80 -0.15 1.84
C ALA A 17 9.71 -0.99 2.74
N LYS A 18 11.03 -0.79 2.66
CA LYS A 18 12.03 -1.49 3.49
C LYS A 18 11.84 -1.36 5.00
N GLN A 19 11.39 -0.20 5.48
CA GLN A 19 11.15 -0.01 6.91
C GLN A 19 9.79 -0.57 7.35
N ILE A 20 8.78 -0.46 6.50
CA ILE A 20 7.43 -0.94 6.79
C ILE A 20 7.38 -2.47 6.75
N LEU A 21 7.88 -3.06 5.67
CA LEU A 21 7.87 -4.50 5.38
C LEU A 21 9.13 -5.21 5.89
N ASN A 22 9.72 -4.71 6.97
CA ASN A 22 10.77 -5.44 7.65
C ASN A 22 10.17 -6.74 8.23
N PRO A 23 10.75 -7.93 7.98
CA PRO A 23 10.21 -9.19 8.47
C PRO A 23 9.98 -9.22 9.98
N ILE A 24 10.80 -8.50 10.77
CA ILE A 24 10.64 -8.38 12.23
C ILE A 24 9.28 -7.78 12.61
N ASN A 25 8.74 -6.88 11.78
CA ASN A 25 7.42 -6.27 12.02
C ASN A 25 6.28 -7.25 11.75
N ILE A 26 6.47 -8.27 10.90
CA ILE A 26 5.37 -9.16 10.48
C ILE A 26 5.44 -10.51 11.22
N GLN A 27 6.63 -11.10 11.31
CA GLN A 27 6.85 -12.43 11.89
C GLN A 27 6.55 -12.48 13.39
N GLY A 28 6.71 -11.36 14.11
CA GLY A 28 6.38 -11.26 15.54
C GLY A 28 4.91 -11.55 15.86
N GLU A 29 4.02 -11.35 14.88
CA GLU A 29 2.57 -11.46 15.06
C GLU A 29 2.01 -12.86 14.81
N LYS A 30 2.83 -13.79 14.28
CA LYS A 30 2.46 -15.19 14.06
C LYS A 30 1.13 -15.38 13.31
N LEU A 31 0.98 -14.65 12.20
CA LEU A 31 -0.23 -14.66 11.36
C LEU A 31 -0.53 -16.08 10.82
N ASP A 32 -1.79 -16.50 10.91
CA ASP A 32 -2.30 -17.74 10.33
C ASP A 32 -3.06 -17.51 9.01
N GLU A 33 -3.57 -18.57 8.38
CA GLU A 33 -4.26 -18.49 7.08
C GLU A 33 -5.61 -17.74 7.11
N LYS A 34 -6.16 -17.46 8.29
CA LYS A 34 -7.41 -16.69 8.49
C LYS A 34 -7.14 -15.21 8.70
N ASP A 35 -5.90 -14.84 9.01
CA ASP A 35 -5.49 -13.46 9.15
C ASP A 35 -5.35 -12.77 7.79
N ILE A 36 -5.48 -11.44 7.83
CA ILE A 36 -5.37 -10.58 6.65
C ILE A 36 -4.18 -9.65 6.85
N LEU A 37 -3.21 -9.74 5.94
CA LEU A 37 -2.10 -8.81 5.86
C LEU A 37 -2.48 -7.64 4.94
N VAL A 38 -2.52 -6.43 5.47
CA VAL A 38 -2.78 -5.21 4.67
C VAL A 38 -1.45 -4.49 4.41
N VAL A 39 -1.05 -4.42 3.14
CA VAL A 39 0.19 -3.77 2.70
C VAL A 39 -0.13 -2.43 2.06
N PHE A 40 0.36 -1.34 2.67
CA PHE A 40 0.21 0.00 2.12
C PHE A 40 1.50 0.83 2.31
N CYS A 41 2.33 0.88 1.26
CA CYS A 41 3.61 1.60 1.26
C CYS A 41 4.01 2.02 -0.18
N GLY A 42 5.21 2.61 -0.35
CA GLY A 42 5.78 2.92 -1.68
C GLY A 42 5.74 4.40 -2.10
N THR A 43 4.87 5.23 -1.52
CA THR A 43 4.76 6.66 -1.92
C THR A 43 6.08 7.43 -1.75
N ASN A 44 6.81 7.18 -0.66
CA ASN A 44 8.07 7.86 -0.39
C ASN A 44 9.22 7.29 -1.22
N ASP A 45 9.19 5.99 -1.53
CA ASP A 45 10.14 5.31 -2.39
C ASP A 45 10.10 5.91 -3.81
N VAL A 46 8.89 6.04 -4.39
CA VAL A 46 8.70 6.69 -5.70
C VAL A 46 9.20 8.13 -5.67
N SER A 47 8.93 8.87 -4.59
CA SER A 47 9.40 10.27 -4.43
C SER A 47 10.93 10.40 -4.38
N ARG A 48 11.64 9.31 -4.11
CA ARG A 48 13.10 9.24 -4.00
C ARG A 48 13.77 8.50 -5.15
N ASN A 49 13.02 8.17 -6.20
CA ASN A 49 13.51 7.37 -7.33
C ASN A 49 13.96 5.95 -6.91
N GLU A 50 13.27 5.37 -5.92
CA GLU A 50 13.52 4.04 -5.35
C GLU A 50 12.34 3.09 -5.61
N ALA A 51 11.49 3.38 -6.62
CA ALA A 51 10.30 2.60 -6.95
C ALA A 51 10.59 1.10 -7.17
N ASN A 52 11.68 0.78 -7.89
CA ASN A 52 12.08 -0.61 -8.13
C ASN A 52 12.47 -1.35 -6.84
N GLU A 53 13.10 -0.67 -5.87
CA GLU A 53 13.41 -1.28 -4.57
C GLU A 53 12.10 -1.61 -3.84
N ALA A 54 11.13 -0.69 -3.82
CA ALA A 54 9.83 -0.92 -3.23
C ALA A 54 9.09 -2.10 -3.88
N ILE A 55 9.07 -2.17 -5.21
CA ILE A 55 8.43 -3.24 -5.97
C ILE A 55 9.03 -4.60 -5.59
N ASN A 56 10.37 -4.71 -5.54
CA ASN A 56 11.03 -5.96 -5.17
C ASN A 56 10.68 -6.38 -3.74
N ILE A 57 10.74 -5.45 -2.77
CA ILE A 57 10.41 -5.73 -1.38
C ILE A 57 8.95 -6.17 -1.23
N ILE A 58 8.03 -5.50 -1.92
CA ILE A 58 6.62 -5.88 -1.92
C ILE A 58 6.48 -7.29 -2.48
N LYS A 59 7.08 -7.59 -3.65
CA LYS A 59 7.04 -8.91 -4.26
C LYS A 59 7.55 -10.01 -3.32
N ASP A 60 8.71 -9.79 -2.70
CA ASP A 60 9.32 -10.72 -1.74
C ASP A 60 8.37 -10.96 -0.54
N THR A 61 7.72 -9.90 -0.06
CA THR A 61 6.72 -9.99 1.03
C THR A 61 5.51 -10.82 0.61
N LEU A 62 4.99 -10.65 -0.62
CA LEU A 62 3.85 -11.44 -1.12
C LEU A 62 4.21 -12.93 -1.23
N GLU A 63 5.44 -13.25 -1.64
CA GLU A 63 5.93 -14.63 -1.75
C GLU A 63 6.12 -15.28 -0.37
N GLU A 64 6.75 -14.57 0.58
CA GLU A 64 6.95 -15.03 1.96
C GLU A 64 5.61 -15.29 2.68
N HIS A 65 4.58 -14.49 2.37
CA HIS A 65 3.26 -14.59 2.97
C HIS A 65 2.20 -15.22 2.05
N SER A 66 2.63 -16.13 1.17
CA SER A 66 1.76 -16.83 0.21
C SER A 66 0.64 -17.68 0.84
N ASN A 67 0.73 -17.99 2.13
CA ASN A 67 -0.30 -18.72 2.87
C ASN A 67 -1.32 -17.81 3.59
N GLN A 68 -1.10 -16.49 3.61
CA GLN A 68 -2.01 -15.52 4.22
C GLN A 68 -2.90 -14.85 3.16
N ASN A 69 -4.05 -14.34 3.57
CA ASN A 69 -4.84 -13.46 2.70
C ASN A 69 -4.20 -12.05 2.72
N ILE A 70 -3.92 -11.49 1.54
CA ILE A 70 -3.24 -10.20 1.45
C ILE A 70 -4.13 -9.19 0.75
N ILE A 71 -4.22 -7.99 1.33
CA ILE A 71 -4.76 -6.81 0.67
C ILE A 71 -3.60 -5.87 0.36
N LEU A 72 -3.29 -5.71 -0.92
CA LEU A 72 -2.26 -4.79 -1.39
C LEU A 72 -2.92 -3.50 -1.86
N LEU A 73 -2.53 -2.36 -1.29
CA LEU A 73 -2.98 -1.06 -1.75
C LEU A 73 -1.94 -0.51 -2.73
N ASN A 74 -2.39 -0.03 -3.89
CA ASN A 74 -1.52 0.70 -4.81
C ASN A 74 -1.20 2.10 -4.27
N ILE A 75 -0.42 2.90 -5.01
CA ILE A 75 0.04 4.21 -4.57
C ILE A 75 -0.96 5.30 -4.97
N PRO A 76 -1.43 6.16 -4.04
CA PRO A 76 -2.40 7.21 -4.36
C PRO A 76 -1.78 8.29 -5.26
N HIS A 77 -2.63 8.95 -6.05
CA HIS A 77 -2.23 10.13 -6.81
C HIS A 77 -1.76 11.28 -5.89
N ARG A 78 -0.69 11.99 -6.28
CA ARG A 78 -0.09 13.07 -5.50
C ARG A 78 -0.64 14.43 -5.91
N TYR A 79 -1.68 14.88 -5.23
CA TYR A 79 -2.31 16.19 -5.47
C TYR A 79 -1.54 17.38 -4.86
N ASP A 80 -0.52 17.10 -4.06
CA ASP A 80 0.46 18.11 -3.63
C ASP A 80 1.44 18.49 -4.75
N LEU A 81 1.46 17.72 -5.83
CA LEU A 81 2.26 17.97 -7.03
C LEU A 81 1.37 18.38 -8.20
N VAL A 82 1.98 18.99 -9.22
CA VAL A 82 1.29 19.21 -10.50
C VAL A 82 0.96 17.88 -11.16
N GLN A 83 -0.16 17.83 -11.88
CA GLN A 83 -0.69 16.59 -12.49
C GLN A 83 0.33 15.89 -13.39
N TRP A 84 1.09 16.67 -14.15
CA TRP A 84 2.13 16.20 -15.09
C TRP A 84 3.50 15.97 -14.43
N SER A 85 3.59 15.99 -13.10
CA SER A 85 4.87 15.76 -12.41
C SER A 85 5.43 14.37 -12.74
N CYS A 86 6.75 14.29 -12.89
CA CYS A 86 7.43 13.02 -13.12
C CYS A 86 7.13 11.99 -12.02
N VAL A 87 6.92 12.43 -10.78
CA VAL A 87 6.51 11.59 -9.66
C VAL A 87 5.14 10.96 -9.90
N ASN A 88 4.14 11.71 -10.37
CA ASN A 88 2.83 11.14 -10.67
C ASN A 88 2.86 10.16 -11.85
N GLU A 89 3.70 10.41 -12.86
CA GLU A 89 3.93 9.44 -13.94
C GLU A 89 4.59 8.16 -13.42
N GLU A 90 5.55 8.29 -12.51
CA GLU A 90 6.20 7.15 -11.88
C GLU A 90 5.28 6.37 -10.93
N VAL A 91 4.36 7.06 -10.23
CA VAL A 91 3.29 6.42 -9.47
C VAL A 91 2.41 5.56 -10.39
N LYS A 92 2.01 6.07 -11.57
CA LYS A 92 1.20 5.29 -12.52
C LYS A 92 1.94 4.05 -13.01
N ARG A 93 3.21 4.18 -13.38
CA ARG A 93 4.05 3.04 -13.81
C ARG A 93 4.17 2.01 -12.69
N THR A 94 4.50 2.46 -11.49
CA THR A 94 4.61 1.61 -10.31
C THR A 94 3.30 0.86 -10.04
N ASN A 95 2.16 1.54 -10.10
CA ASN A 95 0.85 0.93 -9.90
C ASN A 95 0.50 -0.11 -10.97
N GLY A 96 0.91 0.09 -12.22
CA GLY A 96 0.77 -0.91 -13.28
C GLY A 96 1.54 -2.19 -12.95
N ILE A 97 2.78 -2.05 -12.47
CA ILE A 97 3.59 -3.19 -12.04
C ILE A 97 2.99 -3.87 -10.81
N LEU A 98 2.47 -3.12 -9.83
CA LEU A 98 1.79 -3.70 -8.67
C LEU A 98 0.54 -4.49 -9.06
N GLN A 99 -0.20 -4.04 -10.09
CA GLN A 99 -1.32 -4.81 -10.66
C GLN A 99 -0.83 -6.13 -11.26
N GLU A 100 0.16 -6.08 -12.16
CA GLU A 100 0.73 -7.27 -12.79
C GLU A 100 1.29 -8.27 -11.78
N ILE A 101 1.91 -7.79 -10.69
CA ILE A 101 2.37 -8.62 -9.59
C ILE A 101 1.18 -9.23 -8.86
N SER A 102 0.18 -8.42 -8.47
CA SER A 102 -0.98 -8.93 -7.73
C SER A 102 -1.76 -10.00 -8.49
N ASP A 103 -1.85 -9.90 -9.81
CA ASP A 103 -2.55 -10.87 -10.67
C ASP A 103 -1.88 -12.25 -10.69
N GLN A 104 -0.62 -12.35 -10.27
CA GLN A 104 0.11 -13.63 -10.17
C GLN A 104 -0.23 -14.43 -8.91
N TYR A 105 -0.89 -13.82 -7.92
CA TYR A 105 -1.16 -14.44 -6.62
C TYR A 105 -2.67 -14.53 -6.37
N ASN A 106 -3.19 -15.73 -6.17
CA ASN A 106 -4.61 -15.96 -5.91
C ASN A 106 -5.07 -15.48 -4.52
N ASN A 107 -4.13 -15.33 -3.58
CA ASN A 107 -4.34 -14.88 -2.21
C ASN A 107 -4.18 -13.35 -2.05
N VAL A 108 -3.88 -12.61 -3.13
CA VAL A 108 -3.68 -11.16 -3.10
C VAL A 108 -4.86 -10.46 -3.75
N LYS A 109 -5.45 -9.50 -3.03
CA LYS A 109 -6.43 -8.56 -3.57
C LYS A 109 -5.81 -7.17 -3.67
N LEU A 110 -5.69 -6.65 -4.89
CA LEU A 110 -5.30 -5.26 -5.08
C LEU A 110 -6.48 -4.30 -4.82
N VAL A 111 -6.24 -3.27 -4.02
CA VAL A 111 -7.16 -2.15 -3.80
C VAL A 111 -6.59 -0.93 -4.51
N ASN A 112 -7.36 -0.40 -5.45
CA ASN A 112 -6.97 0.77 -6.23
C ASN A 112 -7.31 2.06 -5.47
N VAL A 113 -6.31 2.66 -4.82
CA VAL A 113 -6.41 3.97 -4.14
C VAL A 113 -5.90 5.13 -5.00
N HIS A 114 -5.31 4.83 -6.16
CA HIS A 114 -4.88 5.83 -7.13
C HIS A 114 -6.02 6.75 -7.58
N ASP A 115 -7.21 6.18 -7.75
CA ASP A 115 -8.41 6.87 -8.25
C ASP A 115 -9.14 7.69 -7.17
N ALA A 116 -8.57 7.78 -5.96
CA ALA A 116 -9.15 8.57 -4.89
C ALA A 116 -9.20 10.05 -5.26
N ASP A 117 -10.41 10.61 -5.33
CA ASP A 117 -10.64 12.03 -5.66
C ASP A 117 -9.82 13.01 -4.80
N ARG A 118 -9.51 14.18 -5.36
CA ARG A 118 -8.86 15.30 -4.64
C ARG A 118 -9.55 15.65 -3.32
N LYS A 119 -10.88 15.56 -3.26
CA LYS A 119 -11.69 15.87 -2.06
C LYS A 119 -11.47 14.89 -0.90
N LEU A 120 -10.89 13.72 -1.18
CA LEU A 120 -10.53 12.70 -0.18
C LEU A 120 -9.17 12.97 0.46
N HIS A 121 -8.42 13.94 -0.06
CA HIS A 121 -7.10 14.32 0.45
C HIS A 121 -7.17 15.55 1.36
N THR A 122 -6.18 15.69 2.22
CA THR A 122 -5.92 16.89 3.04
C THR A 122 -5.73 18.12 2.16
N ARG A 123 -5.68 19.31 2.79
CA ARG A 123 -5.39 20.56 2.08
C ARG A 123 -4.06 20.49 1.31
N HIS A 124 -3.05 19.82 1.86
CA HIS A 124 -1.75 19.68 1.20
C HIS A 124 -1.80 18.75 -0.01
N GLY A 125 -2.68 17.75 -0.05
CA GLY A 125 -2.88 16.89 -1.22
C GLY A 125 -2.12 15.56 -1.20
N LEU A 126 -1.19 15.36 -0.25
CA LEU A 126 -0.45 14.10 -0.08
C LEU A 126 -1.22 13.06 0.74
N HIS A 127 -1.72 13.44 1.92
CA HIS A 127 -2.38 12.51 2.84
C HIS A 127 -3.89 12.47 2.63
N PHE A 128 -4.54 11.33 2.91
CA PHE A 128 -6.00 11.26 3.04
C PHE A 128 -6.51 12.09 4.23
N ASN A 129 -7.62 12.80 4.01
CA ASN A 129 -8.37 13.45 5.08
C ASN A 129 -9.32 12.43 5.75
N HIS A 130 -10.14 12.88 6.70
CA HIS A 130 -11.09 12.00 7.39
C HIS A 130 -12.04 11.28 6.41
N LYS A 131 -12.58 11.97 5.40
CA LYS A 131 -13.45 11.37 4.38
C LYS A 131 -12.70 10.34 3.53
N GLY A 132 -11.45 10.61 3.17
CA GLY A 132 -10.62 9.66 2.44
C GLY A 132 -10.30 8.40 3.22
N LYS A 133 -10.10 8.52 4.54
CA LYS A 133 -9.89 7.36 5.42
C LYS A 133 -11.14 6.51 5.57
N LEU A 134 -12.32 7.13 5.65
CA LEU A 134 -13.60 6.39 5.64
C LEU A 134 -13.84 5.72 4.29
N TRP A 135 -13.65 6.45 3.19
CA TRP A 135 -13.75 5.90 1.83
C TRP A 135 -12.83 4.71 1.59
N LEU A 136 -11.64 4.71 2.18
CA LEU A 136 -10.70 3.59 2.07
C LEU A 136 -11.13 2.35 2.89
N ALA A 137 -11.91 2.57 3.95
CA ALA A 137 -12.35 1.50 4.86
C ALA A 137 -13.68 0.85 4.43
N ASP A 138 -14.45 1.51 3.57
CA ASP A 138 -15.72 1.04 3.00
C ASP A 138 -15.50 -0.02 1.90
#